data_AF-A2GCD0-F1
#
_entry.id   AF-A2GCD0-F1
#
_cell.length_a   1.000
_cell.length_b   1.000
_cell.length_c   1.000
_cell.angle_alpha   90.00
_cell.angle_beta   90.00
_cell.angle_gamma   90.00
#
_symmetry.space_group_name_H-M   'P 1'
#
loop_
_entity.id
_entity.type
_entity.pdbx_description
1 polymer ?
#
loop_
_entity_poly.entity_id
_entity_poly.type
_entity_poly.pdbx_seq_one_letter_code
_entity_poly.pdbx_strand_id
1 'polypeptide(L)'
;MDSIDKKVHEKLDEEELEDTAENAKPLFEEEVRKMHEKQIEHEREICSGYRDSPYELDQWEQEDLKREFREYELAKVSLEAAEERLKGWGPFVQKYCE
;
A
#
# COMPACT_ATOMS: atom_id res chain seq x y z
N MET A 1 -6.61 26.80 -14.86
CA MET A 1 -6.32 25.37 -14.72
C MET A 1 -6.12 24.86 -16.13
N ASP A 2 -4.88 24.56 -16.51
CA ASP A 2 -4.62 23.92 -17.80
C ASP A 2 -5.07 22.46 -17.67
N SER A 3 -6.20 22.14 -18.32
CA SER A 3 -6.72 20.78 -18.36
C SER A 3 -5.74 19.88 -19.12
N ILE A 4 -5.56 18.64 -18.64
CA ILE A 4 -4.74 17.61 -19.31
C ILE A 4 -5.16 17.46 -20.76
N ASP A 5 -6.48 17.47 -20.97
CA ASP A 5 -7.14 17.44 -22.26
C ASP A 5 -6.60 18.52 -23.22
N LYS A 6 -6.53 19.77 -22.77
CA LYS A 6 -6.01 20.90 -23.55
C LYS A 6 -4.55 20.70 -23.96
N LYS A 7 -3.73 20.17 -23.05
CA LYS A 7 -2.30 19.91 -23.32
C LYS A 7 -2.09 18.75 -24.29
N VAL A 8 -2.94 17.72 -24.26
CA VAL A 8 -2.87 16.61 -25.21
C VAL A 8 -3.18 17.11 -26.61
N HIS A 9 -4.22 17.93 -26.78
CA HIS A 9 -4.54 18.54 -28.07
C HIS A 9 -3.43 19.49 -28.56
N GLU A 10 -2.86 20.32 -27.68
CA GLU A 10 -1.72 21.19 -28.03
C GLU A 10 -0.50 20.38 -28.53
N LYS A 11 -0.20 19.25 -27.90
CA LYS A 11 0.90 18.38 -28.33
C LYS A 11 0.62 17.64 -29.65
N LEU A 12 -0.63 17.25 -29.89
CA LEU A 12 -1.02 16.65 -31.17
C LEU A 12 -0.82 17.66 -32.31
N ASP A 13 -1.19 18.92 -32.08
CA ASP A 13 -0.97 20.02 -33.03
C ASP A 13 0.54 20.29 -33.27
N GLU A 14 1.36 20.27 -32.21
CA GLU A 14 2.82 20.44 -32.30
C GLU A 14 3.52 19.33 -33.09
N GLU A 15 3.06 18.08 -32.96
CA GLU A 15 3.62 16.90 -33.63
C GLU A 15 3.01 16.63 -35.02
N GLU A 16 2.09 17.50 -35.49
CA GLU A 16 1.33 17.34 -36.73
C GLU A 16 0.58 15.99 -36.81
N LEU A 17 0.13 15.47 -35.66
CA LEU A 17 -0.60 14.21 -35.55
C LEU A 17 -2.10 14.45 -35.66
N GLU A 18 -2.79 13.58 -36.39
CA GLU A 18 -4.24 13.62 -36.46
C GLU A 18 -4.84 13.31 -35.09
N ASP A 19 -5.83 14.12 -34.68
CA ASP A 19 -6.51 14.02 -33.38
C ASP A 19 -7.40 12.78 -33.33
N THR A 20 -6.74 11.65 -33.10
CA THR A 20 -7.35 10.32 -33.00
C THR A 20 -7.06 9.75 -31.63
N ALA A 21 -7.95 8.88 -31.16
CA ALA A 21 -7.78 8.21 -29.87
C ALA A 21 -6.49 7.36 -29.81
N GLU A 22 -5.96 6.91 -30.95
CA GLU A 22 -4.71 6.15 -31.01
C GLU A 22 -3.49 7.05 -30.75
N ASN A 23 -3.48 8.27 -31.28
CA ASN A 23 -2.40 9.24 -31.09
C ASN A 23 -2.50 9.98 -29.74
N ALA A 24 -3.72 10.25 -29.27
CA ALA A 24 -3.95 10.97 -28.01
C ALA A 24 -3.62 10.14 -26.76
N LYS A 25 -3.84 8.81 -26.79
CA LYS A 25 -3.59 7.90 -25.67
C LYS A 25 -2.17 7.98 -25.10
N PRO A 26 -1.09 7.80 -25.90
CA PRO A 26 0.27 7.84 -25.37
C PRO A 26 0.63 9.21 -24.78
N LEU A 27 0.15 10.31 -25.38
CA LEU A 27 0.37 11.67 -24.88
C LEU A 27 -0.37 11.94 -23.57
N PHE A 28 -1.59 11.42 -23.44
CA PHE A 28 -2.35 11.47 -22.19
C PHE A 28 -1.65 10.70 -21.07
N GLU A 29 -1.22 9.47 -21.33
CA GLU A 29 -0.48 8.66 -20.36
C GLU A 29 0.82 9.33 -19.92
N GLU A 30 1.54 9.95 -20.85
CA GLU A 30 2.75 10.71 -20.56
C GLU A 30 2.48 11.91 -19.65
N GLU A 31 1.43 12.69 -19.94
CA GLU A 31 1.10 13.89 -19.16
C GLU A 31 0.57 13.51 -17.76
N VAL A 32 -0.24 12.45 -17.65
CA VAL A 32 -0.68 11.86 -16.38
C VAL A 32 0.51 11.41 -15.53
N ARG A 33 1.49 10.73 -16.12
CA ARG A 33 2.68 10.26 -15.42
C ARG A 33 3.50 11.41 -14.83
N LYS A 34 3.64 12.54 -15.52
CA LYS A 34 4.33 13.74 -14.98
C LYS A 34 3.64 14.33 -13.75
N MET A 35 2.32 14.21 -13.66
CA MET A 35 1.59 14.63 -12.46
C MET A 35 1.79 13.64 -11.31
N HIS A 36 1.88 12.34 -11.61
CA HIS A 36 2.16 11.33 -10.60
C HIS A 36 3.53 11.53 -9.95
N GLU A 37 4.58 11.85 -10.73
CA GLU A 37 5.91 12.16 -10.19
C GLU A 37 5.91 13.36 -9.23
N LYS A 38 5.13 14.40 -9.52
CA LYS A 38 4.98 15.57 -8.63
C LYS A 38 4.28 15.24 -7.31
N GLN A 39 3.40 14.25 -7.28
CA GLN A 39 2.77 13.80 -6.04
C GLN A 39 3.78 13.11 -5.12
N ILE A 40 4.70 12.31 -5.69
CA ILE A 40 5.75 11.63 -4.91
C ILE A 40 6.69 12.64 -4.24
N GLU A 41 7.12 13.68 -4.95
CA GLU A 41 7.97 14.73 -4.37
C GLU A 41 7.23 15.50 -3.26
N HIS A 42 5.96 15.84 -3.50
CA HIS A 42 5.14 16.54 -2.52
C HIS A 42 4.91 15.70 -1.24
N GLU A 43 4.65 14.40 -1.40
CA GLU A 43 4.49 13.49 -0.27
C GLU A 43 5.80 13.30 0.50
N ARG A 44 6.95 13.25 -0.19
CA ARG A 44 8.26 13.25 0.46
C ARG A 44 8.53 14.53 1.24
N GLU A 45 8.13 15.69 0.71
CA GLU A 45 8.27 16.97 1.39
C GLU A 45 7.41 17.02 2.67
N ILE A 46 6.17 16.55 2.61
CA ILE A 46 5.27 16.49 3.77
C ILE A 46 5.75 15.50 4.83
N CYS A 47 6.29 14.35 4.42
CA CYS A 47 6.75 13.30 5.34
C CYS A 47 8.17 13.54 5.89
N SER A 48 8.86 14.59 5.41
CA SER A 48 10.23 14.90 5.82
C SER A 48 10.36 15.06 7.34
N GLY A 49 11.21 14.23 7.95
CA GLY A 49 11.50 14.26 9.39
C GLY A 49 10.58 13.41 10.27
N TYR A 50 9.49 12.86 9.75
CA TYR A 50 8.65 11.87 10.43
C TYR A 50 8.87 10.45 9.90
N ARG A 51 9.13 10.32 8.59
CA ARG A 51 9.41 9.05 7.93
C ARG A 51 10.29 9.26 6.70
N ASP A 52 11.31 8.42 6.53
CA ASP A 52 12.25 8.55 5.40
C ASP A 52 11.58 8.31 4.04
N SER A 53 10.56 7.44 3.99
CA SER A 53 9.75 7.19 2.81
C SER A 53 8.29 6.94 3.21
N PRO A 54 7.31 7.54 2.51
CA PRO A 54 5.90 7.18 2.71
C PRO A 54 5.57 5.78 2.16
N TYR A 55 6.38 5.24 1.25
CA TYR A 55 6.13 3.99 0.54
C TYR A 55 6.92 2.79 1.09
N GLU A 56 7.93 3.05 1.90
CA GLU A 56 8.84 2.01 2.39
C GLU A 56 9.08 2.19 3.88
N LEU A 57 9.18 1.07 4.59
CA LEU A 57 9.57 1.05 5.99
C LEU A 57 11.08 1.23 6.10
N ASP A 58 11.53 2.04 7.05
CA ASP A 58 12.95 2.09 7.38
C ASP A 58 13.43 0.78 8.02
N GLN A 59 14.75 0.64 8.20
CA GLN A 59 15.32 -0.59 8.74
C GLN A 59 14.76 -0.95 10.13
N TRP A 60 14.58 0.03 11.01
CA TRP A 60 14.11 -0.19 12.38
C TRP A 60 12.62 -0.52 12.39
N GLU A 61 11.81 0.18 11.60
CA GLU A 61 10.40 -0.13 11.41
C GLU A 61 10.20 -1.56 10.88
N GLN A 62 11.05 -2.00 9.94
CA GLN A 62 11.03 -3.39 9.45
C GLN A 62 11.40 -4.40 10.53
N GLU A 63 12.42 -4.10 11.34
CA GLU A 63 12.85 -4.98 12.44
C GLU A 63 11.79 -5.10 13.52
N ASP A 64 11.14 -3.99 13.86
CA ASP A 64 10.02 -3.94 14.81
C ASP A 64 8.81 -4.72 14.30
N LEU A 65 8.40 -4.51 13.04
CA LEU A 65 7.32 -5.28 12.43
C LEU A 65 7.62 -6.78 12.43
N LYS A 66 8.87 -7.18 12.10
CA LYS A 66 9.30 -8.58 12.16
C LYS A 66 9.24 -9.15 13.58
N ARG A 67 9.54 -8.33 14.61
CA ARG A 67 9.45 -8.75 16.01
C ARG A 67 7.99 -8.98 16.41
N GLU A 68 7.11 -8.02 16.16
CA GLU A 68 5.68 -8.12 16.45
C GLU A 68 5.04 -9.33 15.76
N PHE A 69 5.39 -9.56 14.49
CA PHE A 69 4.88 -10.71 13.75
C PHE A 69 5.29 -12.05 14.38
N ARG A 70 6.54 -12.17 14.84
CA ARG A 70 7.01 -13.38 15.55
C ARG A 70 6.27 -13.60 16.86
N GLU A 71 6.04 -12.52 17.63
CA GLU A 71 5.29 -12.61 18.89
C GLU A 71 3.85 -13.05 18.66
N TYR A 72 3.20 -12.52 17.62
CA TYR A 72 1.86 -12.94 17.21
C TYR A 72 1.80 -14.44 16.86
N GLU A 73 2.73 -14.94 16.03
CA GLU A 73 2.76 -16.35 15.66
C GLU A 73 2.98 -17.27 16.88
N LEU A 74 3.84 -16.87 17.82
CA LEU A 74 4.02 -17.60 19.09
C LEU A 74 2.75 -17.61 19.95
N ALA A 75 2.06 -16.48 20.02
CA ALA A 75 0.78 -16.37 20.75
C ALA A 75 -0.29 -17.25 20.10
N LYS A 76 -0.35 -17.29 18.76
CA LYS A 76 -1.27 -18.14 18.01
C LYS A 76 -1.02 -19.63 18.29
N VAL A 77 0.22 -20.09 18.22
CA VAL A 77 0.57 -21.49 18.56
C VAL A 77 0.19 -21.81 20.02
N SER A 78 0.43 -20.87 20.93
CA SER A 78 0.08 -21.04 22.34
C SER A 78 -1.43 -21.14 22.56
N LEU A 79 -2.21 -20.36 21.81
CA LEU A 79 -3.67 -20.39 21.81
C LEU A 79 -4.20 -21.72 21.27
N GLU A 80 -3.71 -22.17 20.10
CA GLU A 80 -4.08 -23.46 19.50
C GLU A 80 -3.79 -24.62 20.46
N ALA A 81 -2.63 -24.59 21.13
CA ALA A 81 -2.28 -25.59 22.15
C ALA A 81 -3.17 -25.52 23.39
N ALA A 82 -3.68 -24.34 23.76
CA ALA A 82 -4.63 -24.18 24.85
C ALA A 82 -6.03 -24.70 24.46
N GLU A 83 -6.48 -24.44 23.23
CA GLU A 83 -7.73 -24.95 22.69
C GLU A 83 -7.76 -26.47 22.61
N GLU A 84 -6.68 -27.10 22.14
CA GLU A 84 -6.57 -28.57 22.13
C GLU A 84 -6.62 -29.17 23.54
N ARG A 85 -5.93 -28.53 24.50
CA ARG A 85 -6.04 -28.90 25.91
C ARG A 85 -7.49 -28.76 26.40
N LEU A 86 -8.16 -27.65 26.10
CA LEU A 86 -9.55 -27.43 26.50
C LEU A 86 -10.49 -28.49 25.90
N LYS A 87 -10.33 -28.86 24.62
CA LYS A 87 -11.11 -29.94 23.99
C LYS A 87 -10.94 -31.27 24.73
N GLY A 88 -9.71 -31.62 25.09
CA GLY A 88 -9.43 -32.83 25.88
C GLY A 88 -10.06 -32.79 27.28
N TRP A 89 -10.19 -31.60 27.86
CA TRP A 89 -10.77 -31.39 29.19
C TRP A 89 -12.27 -31.09 29.13
N GLY A 90 -12.85 -30.97 27.94
CA GLY A 90 -14.26 -30.63 27.70
C GLY A 90 -15.24 -31.47 28.54
N PRO A 91 -15.09 -32.81 28.60
CA PRO A 91 -15.95 -33.64 29.44
C PRO A 91 -15.84 -33.35 30.94
N PHE A 92 -14.66 -32.94 31.42
CA PHE A 92 -14.44 -32.60 32.83
C PHE A 92 -14.96 -31.20 33.14
N VAL A 93 -14.75 -30.22 32.26
CA VAL A 93 -15.30 -28.86 32.42
C VAL A 93 -16.82 -28.92 32.46
N GLN A 94 -17.46 -29.67 31.55
CA GLN A 94 -18.91 -29.85 31.55
C GLN A 94 -19.42 -30.52 32.84
N LYS A 95 -18.65 -31.47 33.40
CA LYS A 95 -19.03 -32.19 34.63
C LYS A 95 -18.90 -31.36 35.91
N TYR A 96 -17.99 -30.38 35.95
CA TYR A 96 -17.63 -29.66 37.19
C TYR A 96 -17.93 -28.15 37.15
N CYS A 97 -18.34 -27.60 35.99
CA CYS A 97 -18.69 -26.19 35.82
C CYS A 97 -20.16 -25.94 35.45
N GLU A 98 -20.95 -27.00 35.18
CA GLU A 98 -22.43 -26.97 35.20
C GLU A 98 -22.95 -27.40 36.57
#